data_AF-A0A0Q8HID3-F1
#
_entry.id   AF-A0A0Q8HID3-F1
#
_cell.length_a   1.000
_cell.length_b   1.000
_cell.length_c   1.000
_cell.angle_alpha   90.00
_cell.angle_beta   90.00
_cell.angle_gamma   90.00
#
_symmetry.space_group_name_H-M   'P 1'
#
loop_
_entity.id
_entity.type
_entity.pdbx_description
1 polymer ?
#
loop_
_entity_poly.entity_id
_entity_poly.type
_entity_poly.pdbx_seq_one_letter_code
_entity_poly.pdbx_strand_id
1 'polypeptide(L)'
;MLPEQFADFAAAAVKASPHGLTIVEDAIDLAVSSIDHELVKLDHTTFGADGFIPVSAFGAADRSPELALHHTRAHAVIEKTLIGVKQDLARFRDACVEARALIVGADEQAGDASRILVARVLAEGTTGTSSDDAYNQAVHTEADAVPTEENPDAPETPVAGAQGGGKISDPKETP
;
A
#
# COMPACT_ATOMS: atom_id res chain seq x y z
N MET A 1 -30.53 -3.08 -13.20
CA MET A 1 -30.19 -1.68 -12.87
C MET A 1 -30.10 -1.59 -11.36
N LEU A 2 -28.93 -1.25 -10.81
CA LEU A 2 -28.80 -0.96 -9.39
C LEU A 2 -29.52 0.37 -9.09
N PRO A 3 -30.28 0.48 -7.99
CA PRO A 3 -30.92 1.73 -7.59
C PRO A 3 -29.90 2.88 -7.48
N GLU A 4 -30.28 4.12 -7.83
CA GLU A 4 -29.37 5.30 -7.84
C GLU A 4 -28.63 5.51 -6.52
N GLN A 5 -29.22 5.11 -5.39
CA GLN A 5 -28.61 5.13 -4.06
C GLN A 5 -27.35 4.23 -3.89
N PHE A 6 -27.00 3.40 -4.89
CA PHE A 6 -25.77 2.60 -4.92
C PHE A 6 -24.74 3.10 -5.94
N ALA A 7 -25.00 4.20 -6.66
CA ALA A 7 -24.03 4.76 -7.61
C ALA A 7 -22.76 5.26 -6.88
N ASP A 8 -22.94 5.86 -5.71
CA ASP A 8 -21.86 6.35 -4.87
C ASP A 8 -21.01 5.21 -4.28
N PHE A 9 -21.61 4.02 -4.08
CA PHE A 9 -20.90 2.83 -3.62
C PHE A 9 -19.84 2.38 -4.62
N ALA A 10 -20.19 2.30 -5.91
CA ALA A 10 -19.25 1.91 -6.95
C ALA A 10 -18.10 2.92 -7.09
N ALA A 11 -18.41 4.22 -7.00
CA ALA A 11 -17.41 5.28 -7.05
C ALA A 11 -16.47 5.28 -5.83
N ALA A 12 -17.00 5.05 -4.62
CA ALA A 12 -16.21 4.96 -3.39
C ALA A 12 -15.32 3.71 -3.36
N ALA A 13 -15.82 2.56 -3.80
CA ALA A 13 -15.05 1.31 -3.88
C ALA A 13 -13.89 1.39 -4.89
N VAL A 14 -14.08 2.11 -6.00
CA VAL A 14 -13.02 2.34 -7.00
C VAL A 14 -11.89 3.23 -6.46
N LYS A 15 -12.20 4.08 -5.48
CA LYS A 15 -11.23 4.97 -4.82
C LYS A 15 -10.89 4.37 -3.45
N ALA A 16 -10.09 3.30 -3.44
CA ALA A 16 -9.61 2.56 -2.26
C ALA A 16 -8.75 3.41 -1.30
N SER A 17 -9.36 4.47 -0.79
CA SER A 17 -8.85 5.40 0.20
C SER A 17 -9.52 5.08 1.53
N PRO A 18 -8.89 5.38 2.69
CA PRO A 18 -9.48 5.12 4.00
C PRO A 18 -10.90 5.71 4.17
N HIS A 19 -11.14 6.89 3.58
CA HIS A 19 -12.44 7.53 3.58
C HIS A 19 -13.47 6.80 2.69
N GLY A 20 -13.07 6.36 1.50
CA GLY A 20 -13.93 5.56 0.62
C GLY A 20 -14.34 4.22 1.25
N LEU A 21 -13.43 3.56 1.96
CA LEU A 21 -13.73 2.33 2.71
C LEU A 21 -14.72 2.58 3.85
N THR A 22 -14.66 3.74 4.51
CA THR A 22 -15.60 4.09 5.58
C THR A 22 -17.03 4.28 5.05
N ILE A 23 -17.18 4.93 3.89
CA ILE A 23 -18.49 5.07 3.22
C ILE A 23 -19.05 3.70 2.84
N VAL A 24 -18.19 2.79 2.38
CA VAL A 24 -18.57 1.40 2.06
C VAL A 24 -19.02 0.66 3.32
N GLU A 25 -18.32 0.79 4.45
CA GLU A 25 -18.70 0.22 5.75
C GLU A 25 -20.09 0.71 6.19
N ASP A 26 -20.35 2.02 6.15
CA ASP A 26 -21.64 2.61 6.54
C ASP A 26 -22.80 2.10 5.67
N ALA A 27 -22.56 1.98 4.35
CA ALA A 27 -23.55 1.46 3.41
C ALA A 27 -23.85 -0.04 3.67
N ILE A 28 -22.83 -0.83 4.01
CA ILE A 28 -23.01 -2.24 4.38
C ILE A 28 -23.81 -2.35 5.68
N ASP A 29 -23.51 -1.53 6.68
CA ASP A 29 -24.23 -1.53 7.95
C ASP A 29 -25.72 -1.19 7.76
N LEU A 30 -26.04 -0.25 6.88
CA LEU A 30 -27.41 0.07 6.51
C LEU A 30 -28.11 -1.11 5.81
N ALA A 31 -27.42 -1.79 4.89
CA ALA A 31 -27.95 -2.96 4.19
C ALA A 31 -28.20 -4.13 5.16
N VAL A 32 -27.27 -4.39 6.08
CA VAL A 32 -27.41 -5.40 7.14
C VAL A 32 -28.59 -5.08 8.04
N SER A 33 -28.75 -3.83 8.48
CA SER A 33 -29.89 -3.40 9.29
C SER A 33 -31.23 -3.60 8.56
N SER A 34 -31.27 -3.31 7.26
CA SER A 34 -32.46 -3.53 6.43
C SER A 34 -32.79 -5.03 6.31
N ILE A 35 -31.78 -5.88 6.11
CA ILE A 35 -31.96 -7.34 6.08
C ILE A 35 -32.44 -7.85 7.44
N ASP A 36 -31.92 -7.34 8.55
CA ASP A 36 -32.37 -7.72 9.88
C ASP A 36 -33.83 -7.36 10.12
N HIS A 37 -34.26 -6.19 9.67
CA HIS A 37 -35.66 -5.80 9.74
C HIS A 37 -36.57 -6.74 8.92
N GLU A 38 -36.16 -7.15 7.72
CA GLU A 38 -36.93 -8.10 6.92
C GLU A 38 -36.88 -9.53 7.48
N LEU A 39 -35.76 -9.95 8.07
CA LEU A 39 -35.65 -11.25 8.73
C LEU A 39 -36.56 -11.36 9.96
N VAL A 40 -36.76 -10.27 10.70
CA VAL A 40 -37.74 -10.25 11.82
C VAL A 40 -39.16 -10.54 11.33
N LYS A 41 -39.54 -10.05 10.14
CA LYS A 41 -40.86 -10.33 9.56
C LYS A 41 -40.97 -11.78 9.07
N LEU A 42 -39.85 -12.34 8.62
CA LEU A 42 -39.73 -13.71 8.11
C LEU A 42 -39.43 -14.73 9.23
N ASP A 43 -39.36 -14.32 10.49
CA ASP A 43 -39.10 -15.24 11.59
C ASP A 43 -40.14 -16.38 11.57
N HIS A 44 -39.69 -17.60 11.84
CA HIS A 44 -40.52 -18.80 11.84
C HIS A 44 -41.70 -18.68 12.81
N THR A 45 -41.56 -17.91 13.88
CA THR A 45 -42.63 -17.67 14.85
C THR A 45 -43.76 -16.81 14.27
N THR A 46 -43.43 -15.78 13.49
CA THR A 46 -44.38 -14.92 12.76
C THR A 46 -44.88 -15.58 11.48
N PHE A 47 -44.07 -16.38 10.78
CA PHE A 47 -44.53 -17.07 9.57
C PHE A 47 -45.70 -18.02 9.87
N GLY A 48 -45.68 -18.74 11.00
CA GLY A 48 -46.80 -19.58 11.42
C GLY A 48 -48.10 -18.82 11.64
N ALA A 49 -48.03 -17.54 12.01
CA ALA A 49 -49.18 -16.68 12.30
C ALA A 49 -49.64 -15.86 11.09
N ASP A 50 -48.71 -15.26 10.34
CA ASP A 50 -48.98 -14.25 9.32
C ASP A 50 -48.76 -14.77 7.89
N GLY A 51 -47.82 -15.70 7.70
CA GLY A 51 -47.42 -16.22 6.39
C GLY A 51 -47.94 -17.63 6.08
N PHE A 52 -48.48 -18.35 7.06
CA PHE A 52 -48.94 -19.70 6.89
C PHE A 52 -50.24 -19.73 6.09
N ILE A 53 -50.18 -20.31 4.90
CA ILE A 53 -51.35 -20.53 4.07
C ILE A 53 -51.81 -21.98 4.31
N PRO A 54 -52.99 -22.20 4.90
CA PRO A 54 -53.50 -23.55 5.11
C PRO A 54 -53.74 -24.23 3.77
N VAL A 55 -53.58 -25.57 3.74
CA VAL A 55 -53.75 -26.38 2.52
C VAL A 55 -55.09 -26.10 1.83
N SER A 56 -56.15 -25.87 2.60
CA SER A 56 -57.49 -25.55 2.10
C SER A 56 -57.57 -24.24 1.30
N ALA A 57 -56.68 -23.28 1.55
CA ALA A 57 -56.65 -22.02 0.81
C ALA A 57 -56.04 -22.17 -0.60
N PHE A 58 -55.32 -23.26 -0.89
CA PHE A 58 -54.85 -23.60 -2.23
C PHE A 58 -55.93 -24.29 -3.10
N GLY A 59 -57.13 -24.50 -2.54
CA GLY A 59 -58.27 -25.13 -3.20
C GLY A 59 -58.55 -26.56 -2.73
N ALA A 60 -59.56 -27.18 -3.33
CA ALA A 60 -59.96 -28.56 -3.04
C ALA A 60 -59.36 -29.58 -4.03
N ALA A 61 -58.45 -29.15 -4.90
CA ALA A 61 -57.85 -30.03 -5.89
C ALA A 61 -56.78 -30.94 -5.27
N ASP A 62 -56.53 -32.10 -5.88
CA ASP A 62 -55.55 -33.09 -5.42
C ASP A 62 -54.12 -32.54 -5.25
N ARG A 63 -53.79 -31.41 -5.87
CA ARG A 63 -52.48 -30.75 -5.80
C ARG A 63 -52.30 -29.76 -4.65
N SER A 64 -53.35 -29.47 -3.89
CA SER A 64 -53.31 -28.45 -2.84
C SER A 64 -52.28 -28.73 -1.72
N PRO A 65 -52.08 -29.99 -1.26
CA PRO A 65 -51.02 -30.31 -0.31
C PRO A 65 -49.61 -30.11 -0.86
N GLU A 66 -49.42 -30.40 -2.15
CA GLU A 66 -48.15 -30.20 -2.85
C GLU A 66 -47.81 -28.70 -2.94
N LEU A 67 -48.78 -27.86 -3.29
CA LEU A 67 -48.62 -26.41 -3.33
C LEU A 67 -48.29 -25.81 -1.96
N ALA A 68 -48.97 -26.25 -0.90
CA ALA A 68 -48.70 -25.80 0.46
C ALA A 68 -47.28 -26.20 0.92
N LEU A 69 -46.83 -27.40 0.57
CA LEU A 69 -45.46 -27.85 0.84
C LEU A 69 -44.43 -26.98 0.09
N HIS A 70 -44.66 -26.69 -1.18
CA HIS A 70 -43.77 -25.84 -1.97
C HIS A 70 -43.71 -24.41 -1.44
N HIS A 71 -44.84 -23.85 -1.00
CA HIS A 71 -44.89 -22.53 -0.37
C HIS A 71 -44.01 -22.46 0.89
N THR A 72 -44.18 -23.42 1.81
CA THR A 72 -43.36 -23.49 3.04
C THR A 72 -41.87 -23.68 2.72
N ARG A 73 -41.55 -24.49 1.72
CA ARG A 73 -40.15 -24.68 1.28
C ARG A 73 -39.58 -23.40 0.68
N ALA A 74 -40.35 -22.68 -0.14
CA ALA A 74 -39.91 -21.42 -0.74
C ALA A 74 -39.61 -20.39 0.34
N HIS A 75 -40.47 -20.28 1.36
CA HIS A 75 -40.22 -19.42 2.51
C HIS A 75 -38.89 -19.75 3.21
N ALA A 76 -38.67 -21.03 3.54
CA ALA A 76 -37.44 -21.48 4.19
C ALA A 76 -36.18 -21.24 3.32
N VAL A 77 -36.31 -21.29 2.00
CA VAL A 77 -35.21 -20.94 1.08
C VAL A 77 -34.92 -19.45 1.14
N ILE A 78 -35.93 -18.60 1.07
CA ILE A 78 -35.79 -17.13 1.12
C ILE A 78 -35.10 -16.70 2.42
N GLU A 79 -35.57 -17.21 3.56
CA GLU A 79 -34.99 -16.94 4.87
C GLU A 79 -33.50 -17.31 4.93
N LYS A 80 -33.16 -18.53 4.50
CA LYS A 80 -31.76 -18.99 4.44
C LYS A 80 -30.90 -18.14 3.51
N THR A 81 -31.45 -17.72 2.36
CA THR A 81 -30.73 -16.85 1.44
C THR A 81 -30.44 -15.49 2.07
N LEU A 82 -31.41 -14.88 2.76
CA LEU A 82 -31.21 -13.59 3.44
C LEU A 82 -30.19 -13.70 4.58
N ILE A 83 -30.22 -14.78 5.36
CA ILE A 83 -29.19 -15.07 6.38
C ILE A 83 -27.80 -15.18 5.73
N GLY A 84 -27.69 -15.90 4.61
CA GLY A 84 -26.43 -16.04 3.87
C GLY A 84 -25.90 -14.70 3.38
N VAL A 85 -26.75 -13.89 2.74
CA VAL A 85 -26.39 -12.54 2.26
C VAL A 85 -25.94 -11.66 3.42
N LYS A 86 -26.64 -11.69 4.57
CA LYS A 86 -26.22 -10.96 5.77
C LYS A 86 -24.81 -11.35 6.22
N GLN A 87 -24.51 -12.65 6.26
CA GLN A 87 -23.19 -13.15 6.67
C GLN A 87 -22.10 -12.71 5.69
N ASP A 88 -22.37 -12.75 4.40
CA ASP A 88 -21.41 -12.33 3.37
C ASP A 88 -21.15 -10.82 3.42
N LEU A 89 -22.19 -10.02 3.66
CA LEU A 89 -22.04 -8.57 3.87
C LEU A 89 -21.22 -8.26 5.12
N ALA A 90 -21.46 -8.96 6.24
CA ALA A 90 -20.68 -8.79 7.45
C ALA A 90 -19.19 -9.13 7.23
N ARG A 91 -18.89 -10.23 6.55
CA ARG A 91 -17.51 -10.60 6.17
C ARG A 91 -16.87 -9.56 5.26
N PHE A 92 -17.63 -9.02 4.31
CA PHE A 92 -17.13 -7.99 3.41
C PHE A 92 -16.79 -6.69 4.17
N ARG A 93 -17.62 -6.29 5.12
CA ARG A 93 -17.34 -5.17 6.04
C ARG A 93 -16.06 -5.40 6.84
N ASP A 94 -15.91 -6.58 7.44
CA ASP A 94 -14.71 -6.91 8.22
C ASP A 94 -13.44 -6.83 7.35
N ALA A 95 -13.52 -7.31 6.10
CA ALA A 95 -12.42 -7.18 5.13
C ALA A 95 -12.13 -5.71 4.75
N CYS A 96 -13.15 -4.85 4.64
CA CYS A 96 -12.94 -3.41 4.43
C CYS A 96 -12.23 -2.74 5.61
N VAL A 97 -12.62 -3.09 6.84
CA VAL A 97 -11.98 -2.59 8.08
C VAL A 97 -10.51 -3.02 8.12
N GLU A 98 -10.21 -4.28 7.81
CA GLU A 98 -8.84 -4.80 7.73
C GLU A 98 -8.03 -4.09 6.64
N ALA A 99 -8.60 -3.93 5.44
CA ALA A 99 -7.96 -3.21 4.35
C ALA A 99 -7.64 -1.75 4.72
N ARG A 100 -8.55 -1.07 5.43
CA ARG A 100 -8.31 0.29 5.92
C ARG A 100 -7.15 0.33 6.91
N ALA A 101 -7.09 -0.60 7.85
CA ALA A 101 -6.00 -0.68 8.83
C ALA A 101 -4.64 -0.91 8.13
N LEU A 102 -4.61 -1.77 7.11
CA LEU A 102 -3.41 -2.02 6.31
C LEU A 102 -2.95 -0.77 5.53
N ILE A 103 -3.88 -0.03 4.92
CA ILE A 103 -3.55 1.20 4.18
C ILE A 103 -2.97 2.25 5.12
N VAL A 104 -3.63 2.50 6.26
CA VAL A 104 -3.15 3.49 7.24
C VAL A 104 -1.77 3.10 7.77
N GLY A 105 -1.55 1.82 8.10
CA GLY A 105 -0.24 1.35 8.55
C GLY A 105 0.85 1.48 7.48
N ALA A 106 0.52 1.23 6.21
CA ALA A 106 1.46 1.42 5.11
C ALA A 106 1.82 2.90 4.88
N ASP A 107 0.83 3.80 4.98
CA ASP A 107 1.04 5.25 4.86
C ASP A 107 1.92 5.79 6.01
N GLU A 108 1.71 5.32 7.24
CA GLU A 108 2.55 5.67 8.39
C GLU A 108 4.01 5.23 8.19
N GLN A 109 4.21 3.99 7.74
CA GLN A 109 5.55 3.45 7.45
C GLN A 109 6.24 4.21 6.31
N ALA A 110 5.51 4.56 5.26
CA ALA A 110 6.04 5.37 4.16
C ALA A 110 6.41 6.78 4.63
N GLY A 111 5.60 7.38 5.50
CA GLY A 111 5.87 8.68 6.11
C GLY A 111 7.13 8.66 6.98
N ASP A 112 7.33 7.62 7.77
CA ASP A 112 8.54 7.43 8.57
C ASP A 112 9.79 7.26 7.69
N ALA A 113 9.70 6.43 6.64
CA ALA A 113 10.79 6.25 5.67
C ALA A 113 11.15 7.56 4.96
N SER A 114 10.14 8.35 4.58
CA SER A 114 10.33 9.67 3.97
C SER A 114 10.99 10.65 4.95
N ARG A 115 10.56 10.68 6.22
CA ARG A 115 11.19 11.50 7.26
C ARG A 115 12.66 11.12 7.49
N ILE A 116 12.97 9.83 7.50
CA ILE A 116 14.35 9.33 7.61
C ILE A 116 15.19 9.77 6.39
N LEU A 117 14.65 9.65 5.18
CA LEU A 117 15.34 10.10 3.95
C LEU A 117 15.57 11.61 3.95
N VAL A 118 14.57 12.41 4.31
CA VAL A 118 14.71 13.87 4.41
C VAL A 118 15.73 14.24 5.48
N ALA A 119 15.70 13.60 6.65
CA ALA A 119 16.67 13.83 7.71
C ALA A 119 18.10 13.47 7.24
N ARG A 120 18.26 12.37 6.49
CA ARG A 120 19.55 11.96 5.92
C ARG A 120 20.05 12.94 4.86
N VAL A 121 19.19 13.36 3.93
CA VAL A 121 19.53 14.35 2.90
C VAL A 121 19.88 15.70 3.53
N LEU A 122 19.16 16.13 4.58
CA LEU A 122 19.51 17.34 5.31
C LEU A 122 20.85 17.21 6.04
N ALA A 123 21.12 16.07 6.68
CA ALA A 123 22.39 15.81 7.36
C ALA A 123 23.58 15.81 6.37
N GLU A 124 23.43 15.13 5.23
CA GLU A 124 24.44 15.11 4.14
C GLU A 124 24.56 16.49 3.45
N GLY A 125 23.47 17.25 3.35
CA GLY A 125 23.46 18.63 2.85
C GLY A 125 24.18 19.61 3.77
N THR A 126 24.07 19.44 5.09
CA THR A 126 24.81 20.26 6.07
C THR A 126 26.31 19.99 6.11
N THR A 127 26.77 18.82 5.64
CA THR A 127 28.22 18.57 5.47
C THR A 127 28.86 19.35 4.31
N GLY A 128 28.07 19.97 3.42
CA GLY A 128 28.57 20.85 2.36
C GLY A 128 29.24 22.13 2.86
N THR A 129 28.95 22.57 4.09
CA THR A 129 29.61 23.72 4.73
C THR A 129 31.10 23.46 5.02
N SER A 130 31.51 22.19 5.16
CA SER A 130 32.92 21.83 5.35
C SER A 130 33.76 22.00 4.08
N SER A 131 33.14 22.02 2.89
CA SER A 131 33.85 22.27 1.64
C SER A 131 34.13 23.76 1.42
N ASP A 132 33.23 24.64 1.85
CA ASP A 132 33.47 26.09 1.82
C ASP A 132 34.55 26.49 2.84
N ASP A 133 34.58 25.87 4.03
CA ASP A 133 35.65 26.08 5.00
C ASP A 133 36.99 25.51 4.51
N ALA A 134 37.00 24.32 3.89
CA ALA A 134 38.21 23.75 3.30
C ALA A 134 38.73 24.56 2.10
N TYR A 135 37.84 25.10 1.27
CA TYR A 135 38.18 25.98 0.16
C TYR A 135 38.72 27.33 0.65
N ASN A 136 38.01 27.98 1.59
CA ASN A 136 38.48 29.23 2.20
C ASN A 136 39.80 29.02 2.95
N GLN A 137 39.99 27.88 3.63
CA GLN A 137 41.24 27.56 4.29
C GLN A 137 42.37 27.30 3.29
N ALA A 138 42.12 26.61 2.18
CA ALA A 138 43.12 26.44 1.11
C ALA A 138 43.54 27.78 0.48
N VAL A 139 42.57 28.64 0.14
CA VAL A 139 42.82 29.96 -0.46
C VAL A 139 43.58 30.90 0.49
N HIS A 140 43.30 30.83 1.79
CA HIS A 140 44.00 31.68 2.78
C HIS A 140 45.34 31.11 3.25
N THR A 141 45.57 29.80 3.17
CA THR A 141 46.83 29.17 3.59
C THR A 141 47.87 29.17 2.47
N GLU A 142 47.46 29.14 1.20
CA GLU A 142 48.38 29.22 0.04
C GLU A 142 48.69 30.66 -0.41
N ALA A 143 48.20 31.69 0.28
CA ALA A 143 48.45 33.09 -0.10
C ALA A 143 49.93 33.50 -0.05
N ASP A 144 50.79 32.72 0.62
CA ASP A 144 52.26 32.92 0.67
C ASP A 144 53.05 31.90 -0.19
N ALA A 145 52.37 31.00 -0.91
CA ALA A 145 53.02 30.05 -1.81
C ALA A 145 53.39 30.76 -3.12
N VAL A 146 54.54 31.44 -3.13
CA VAL A 146 55.12 31.99 -4.35
C VAL A 146 55.52 30.82 -5.26
N PRO A 147 55.07 30.76 -6.53
CA PRO A 147 55.54 29.76 -7.47
C PRO A 147 57.05 29.94 -7.69
N THR A 148 57.85 29.08 -7.08
CA THR A 148 59.27 28.96 -7.39
C THR A 148 59.44 27.87 -8.45
N GLU A 149 60.20 28.15 -9.52
CA GLU A 149 60.50 27.17 -10.58
C GLU A 149 61.42 26.02 -10.12
N GLU A 150 61.76 25.96 -8.83
CA GLU A 150 62.69 24.99 -8.28
C GLU A 150 61.91 23.78 -7.72
N ASN A 151 62.13 22.61 -8.32
CA ASN A 151 61.57 21.35 -7.85
C ASN A 151 62.34 20.91 -6.59
N PRO A 152 61.72 20.90 -5.39
CA PRO A 152 62.41 20.57 -4.14
C PRO A 152 62.86 19.10 -4.07
N ASP A 153 62.36 18.24 -4.96
CA ASP A 153 62.72 16.83 -5.04
C ASP A 153 63.73 16.52 -6.15
N ALA A 154 64.37 17.53 -6.75
CA ALA A 154 65.43 17.31 -7.72
C ALA A 154 66.65 16.66 -7.03
N PRO A 155 67.05 15.41 -7.38
CA PRO A 155 68.24 14.80 -6.78
C PRO A 155 69.47 15.61 -7.18
N GLU A 156 70.25 16.05 -6.19
CA GLU A 156 71.52 16.75 -6.40
C GLU A 156 72.43 15.93 -7.30
N THR A 157 72.66 16.40 -8.53
CA THR A 157 73.64 15.80 -9.44
C THR A 157 75.05 16.01 -8.89
N PRO A 158 75.83 14.94 -8.62
CA PRO A 158 77.21 15.09 -8.21
C PRO A 158 78.06 15.56 -9.40
N VAL A 159 78.80 16.65 -9.19
CA VAL A 159 79.77 17.18 -10.15
C VAL A 159 81.00 16.25 -10.18
N ALA A 160 81.20 15.51 -11.27
CA ALA A 160 82.45 14.80 -11.53
C ALA A 160 82.81 14.86 -13.02
N GLY A 161 83.96 15.48 -13.32
CA GLY A 161 84.46 15.68 -14.67
C GLY A 161 85.16 14.47 -15.28
N ALA A 162 85.34 14.60 -16.59
CA ALA A 162 86.39 14.03 -17.45
C ALA A 162 86.35 12.54 -17.84
N GLN A 163 86.12 12.37 -19.15
CA GLN A 163 86.81 11.48 -20.10
C GLN A 163 86.59 9.97 -20.05
N GLY A 164 86.32 9.43 -21.24
CA GLY A 164 86.82 8.11 -21.65
C GLY A 164 85.75 7.24 -22.28
N GLY A 165 85.72 7.19 -23.61
CA GLY A 165 84.78 6.36 -24.35
C GLY A 165 85.07 4.88 -24.27
N GLY A 166 84.10 4.07 -24.70
CA GLY A 166 84.38 2.70 -25.12
C GLY A 166 83.20 1.74 -25.01
N LYS A 167 82.66 1.38 -26.19
CA LYS A 167 82.04 0.08 -26.54
C LYS A 167 80.67 -0.20 -25.91
N ILE A 168 79.56 -0.12 -26.66
CA ILE A 168 79.06 -1.09 -27.66
C ILE A 168 79.11 -2.52 -27.11
N SER A 169 77.95 -3.07 -26.76
CA SER A 169 77.42 -4.37 -27.25
C SER A 169 76.10 -4.70 -26.52
N ASP A 170 75.01 -4.50 -27.25
CA ASP A 170 73.84 -5.36 -27.48
C ASP A 170 73.25 -6.33 -26.42
N PRO A 171 71.93 -6.62 -26.58
CA PRO A 171 71.03 -7.06 -25.53
C PRO A 171 70.81 -8.57 -25.56
N LYS A 172 70.29 -9.10 -24.45
CA LYS A 172 69.47 -10.31 -24.47
C LYS A 172 68.22 -10.10 -23.65
N GLU A 173 67.11 -10.03 -24.37
CA GLU A 173 65.79 -10.53 -23.96
C GLU A 173 65.97 -11.88 -23.25
N THR A 174 65.14 -12.30 -22.30
CA THR A 174 63.76 -12.81 -22.46
C THR A 174 63.35 -13.41 -21.10
N PRO A 175 62.12 -13.96 -20.98
CA PRO A 175 60.84 -13.35 -20.62
C PRO A 175 60.53 -13.32 -19.10
#